data_AF-A0A2C9KSL4-F1
#
_entry.id   AF-A0A2C9KSL4-F1
#
_cell.length_a   1.000
_cell.length_b   1.000
_cell.length_c   1.000
_cell.angle_alpha   90.00
_cell.angle_beta   90.00
_cell.angle_gamma   90.00
#
_symmetry.space_group_name_H-M   'P 1'
#
loop_
_entity.id
_entity.type
_entity.pdbx_description
1 polymer ?
#
loop_
_entity_poly.entity_id
_entity_poly.type
_entity_poly.pdbx_seq_one_letter_code
_entity_poly.pdbx_strand_id
1 'polypeptide(L)'
;MFAGSGFYTNYFQINLKLYLPNVPTGAQRMAVVTNADCSRRESVSITLDNKNLYFKIYQSELDQAAEVTLPYSGAADGNGWYSIILIYKKVDSNVFELTGQVGNITQTYGGSLRAYIATRNCALHLGYGFNYTSLVGYTDNFQVWRCNPNNNLE
;
A
#
# COMPACT_ATOMS: atom_id res chain seq x y z
N MET A 1 -18.53 -2.03 16.93
CA MET A 1 -18.90 -1.38 15.65
C MET A 1 -17.69 -0.59 15.20
N PHE A 2 -17.03 -0.99 14.12
CA PHE A 2 -15.86 -0.25 13.59
C PHE A 2 -16.34 1.04 12.92
N ALA A 3 -15.56 2.12 13.04
CA ALA A 3 -15.85 3.39 12.40
C ALA A 3 -15.69 3.29 10.88
N GLY A 4 -16.51 4.03 10.12
CA GLY A 4 -16.40 4.10 8.66
C GLY A 4 -15.11 4.77 8.22
N SER A 5 -14.03 4.00 8.02
CA SER A 5 -12.78 4.48 7.46
C SER A 5 -12.75 4.31 5.94
N GLY A 6 -13.23 5.34 5.23
CA GLY A 6 -13.15 5.42 3.78
C GLY A 6 -12.16 6.48 3.30
N PHE A 7 -11.29 6.13 2.36
CA PHE A 7 -10.44 7.11 1.66
C PHE A 7 -11.20 7.73 0.49
N TYR A 8 -12.11 8.68 0.72
CA TYR A 8 -12.63 9.50 -0.39
C TYR A 8 -11.75 10.74 -0.55
N THR A 9 -10.75 10.66 -1.45
CA THR A 9 -9.73 11.71 -1.54
C THR A 9 -9.08 11.79 -2.93
N ASN A 10 -8.69 13.01 -3.32
CA ASN A 10 -7.87 13.25 -4.51
C ASN A 10 -6.41 12.87 -4.30
N TYR A 11 -5.97 12.76 -3.05
CA TYR A 11 -4.60 12.41 -2.73
C TYR A 11 -4.56 11.59 -1.45
N PHE A 12 -3.74 10.56 -1.46
CA PHE A 12 -3.46 9.72 -0.32
C PHE A 12 -2.04 9.15 -0.43
N GLN A 13 -1.27 9.20 0.65
CA GLN A 13 0.04 8.58 0.73
C GLN A 13 0.21 7.80 2.04
N ILE A 14 0.74 6.59 1.96
CA ILE A 14 1.18 5.79 3.11
C ILE A 14 2.70 5.73 3.08
N ASN A 15 3.33 6.06 4.20
CA ASN A 15 4.76 5.86 4.43
C ASN A 15 4.96 4.90 5.59
N LEU A 16 5.94 4.01 5.48
CA LEU A 16 6.45 3.22 6.60
C LEU A 16 7.86 2.72 6.32
N LYS A 17 8.55 2.32 7.38
CA LYS A 17 9.75 1.49 7.30
C LYS A 17 9.41 0.04 7.61
N LEU A 18 10.08 -0.88 6.94
CA LEU A 18 9.92 -2.31 7.12
C LEU A 18 11.28 -2.96 7.38
N TYR A 19 11.38 -3.83 8.38
CA TYR A 19 12.54 -4.67 8.63
C TYR A 19 12.12 -6.14 8.63
N LEU A 20 12.80 -6.94 7.82
CA LEU A 20 12.52 -8.37 7.65
C LEU A 20 13.72 -9.16 8.21
N PRO A 21 13.71 -9.56 9.49
CA PRO A 21 14.82 -10.30 10.09
C PRO A 21 15.05 -11.65 9.40
N ASN A 22 13.98 -12.24 8.89
CA ASN A 22 14.00 -13.42 8.04
C ASN A 22 13.17 -13.11 6.81
N VAL A 23 13.79 -13.19 5.62
CA VAL A 23 13.05 -13.09 4.37
C VAL A 23 12.06 -14.26 4.31
N PRO A 24 10.76 -14.01 4.08
CA PRO A 24 9.76 -15.07 4.03
C PRO A 24 10.14 -16.13 2.98
N THR A 25 9.84 -17.39 3.28
CA THR A 25 10.08 -18.52 2.38
C THR A 25 8.74 -18.95 1.78
N GLY A 26 8.52 -18.64 0.49
CA GLY A 26 7.32 -19.05 -0.25
C GLY A 26 6.59 -17.90 -0.94
N ALA A 27 5.58 -18.27 -1.75
CA ALA A 27 4.79 -17.34 -2.56
C ALA A 27 3.56 -16.79 -1.83
N GLN A 28 3.25 -17.28 -0.63
CA GLN A 28 2.11 -16.78 0.15
C GLN A 28 2.39 -15.34 0.59
N ARG A 29 1.48 -14.42 0.23
CA ARG A 29 1.62 -13.01 0.58
C ARG A 29 1.34 -12.77 2.06
N MET A 30 2.21 -11.98 2.69
CA MET A 30 2.04 -11.43 4.03
C MET A 30 1.48 -10.00 3.96
N ALA A 31 0.62 -9.67 4.91
CA ALA A 31 0.05 -8.34 5.04
C ALA A 31 1.00 -7.37 5.76
N VAL A 32 1.42 -6.28 5.10
CA VAL A 32 2.16 -5.19 5.76
C VAL A 32 1.19 -4.14 6.25
N VAL A 33 0.38 -3.61 5.35
CA VAL A 33 -0.72 -2.68 5.65
C VAL A 33 -1.93 -3.14 4.86
N THR A 34 -3.08 -3.32 5.49
CA THR A 34 -4.32 -3.65 4.78
C THR A 34 -5.50 -2.97 5.43
N ASN A 35 -6.58 -2.74 4.70
CA ASN A 35 -7.89 -2.49 5.31
C ASN A 35 -8.90 -3.60 4.97
N ALA A 36 -8.43 -4.83 4.81
CA ALA A 36 -9.31 -6.00 4.71
C ALA A 36 -9.74 -6.43 6.11
N ASP A 37 -11.05 -6.61 6.33
CA ASP A 37 -11.60 -7.24 7.54
C ASP A 37 -12.66 -8.30 7.22
N CYS A 38 -12.89 -9.17 8.21
CA CYS A 38 -14.09 -10.00 8.41
C CYS A 38 -14.94 -10.32 7.16
N SER A 39 -14.38 -11.01 6.16
CA SER A 39 -15.03 -11.47 4.90
C SER A 39 -15.08 -10.50 3.72
N ARG A 40 -14.49 -9.30 3.81
CA ARG A 40 -14.46 -8.33 2.71
C ARG A 40 -13.05 -8.12 2.17
N ARG A 41 -12.95 -8.00 0.85
CA ARG A 41 -11.72 -7.59 0.15
C ARG A 41 -11.29 -6.19 0.58
N GLU A 42 -9.99 -5.95 0.68
CA GLU A 42 -9.40 -4.64 0.93
C GLU A 42 -9.87 -3.59 -0.09
N SER A 43 -9.68 -2.32 0.27
CA SER A 43 -9.57 -1.23 -0.71
C SER A 43 -8.14 -0.82 -0.97
N VAL A 44 -7.27 -0.92 0.04
CA VAL A 44 -5.85 -0.62 -0.05
C VAL A 44 -5.08 -1.72 0.66
N SER A 45 -4.02 -2.19 0.03
CA SER A 45 -3.07 -3.06 0.71
C SER A 45 -1.66 -2.87 0.21
N ILE A 46 -0.72 -2.95 1.14
CA ILE A 46 0.68 -3.21 0.91
C ILE A 46 0.92 -4.62 1.44
N THR A 47 1.29 -5.53 0.55
CA THR A 47 1.58 -6.94 0.89
C THR A 47 2.94 -7.32 0.34
N LEU A 48 3.52 -8.42 0.80
CA LEU A 48 4.81 -8.89 0.29
C LEU A 48 4.88 -10.40 0.22
N ASP A 49 5.66 -10.93 -0.70
CA ASP A 49 6.09 -12.33 -0.71
C ASP A 49 7.62 -12.40 -0.57
N ASN A 50 8.23 -13.54 -0.93
CA ASN A 50 9.67 -13.73 -0.86
C ASN A 50 10.51 -12.93 -1.89
N LYS A 51 9.86 -12.20 -2.81
CA LYS A 51 10.54 -11.49 -3.90
C LYS A 51 10.13 -10.02 -4.00
N ASN A 52 8.86 -9.73 -3.81
CA ASN A 52 8.27 -8.44 -4.14
C ASN A 52 7.39 -7.87 -3.03
N LEU A 53 7.27 -6.55 -3.02
CA LEU A 53 6.14 -5.84 -2.44
C LEU A 53 5.08 -5.57 -3.51
N TYR A 54 3.84 -5.61 -3.08
CA TYR A 54 2.64 -5.41 -3.89
C TYR A 54 1.84 -4.28 -3.30
N PHE A 55 1.61 -3.23 -4.09
CA PHE A 55 0.84 -2.05 -3.74
C PHE A 55 -0.46 -2.11 -4.51
N LYS A 56 -1.56 -2.35 -3.81
CA LYS A 56 -2.84 -2.66 -4.44
C LYS A 56 -3.91 -1.69 -3.97
N ILE A 57 -4.73 -1.23 -4.90
CA ILE A 57 -5.98 -0.53 -4.60
C ILE A 57 -7.16 -1.13 -5.39
N TYR A 58 -8.34 -1.06 -4.80
CA TYR A 58 -9.61 -1.24 -5.51
C TYR A 58 -10.29 0.12 -5.67
N GLN A 59 -10.74 0.45 -6.87
CA GLN A 59 -11.54 1.64 -7.09
C GLN A 59 -13.01 1.36 -6.78
N SER A 60 -13.74 2.41 -6.42
CA SER A 60 -15.21 2.37 -6.38
C SER A 60 -15.73 1.86 -7.73
N GLU A 61 -16.75 1.00 -7.68
CA GLU A 61 -17.44 0.46 -8.85
C GLU A 61 -16.63 -0.53 -9.72
N LEU A 62 -15.35 -0.77 -9.40
CA LEU A 62 -14.50 -1.73 -10.11
C LEU A 62 -14.22 -2.99 -9.27
N ASP A 63 -14.31 -4.15 -9.93
CA ASP A 63 -14.00 -5.44 -9.32
C ASP A 63 -12.54 -5.85 -9.47
N GLN A 64 -11.83 -5.26 -10.43
CA GLN A 64 -10.40 -5.50 -10.62
C GLN A 64 -9.57 -4.51 -9.80
N ALA A 65 -8.52 -5.03 -9.19
CA ALA A 65 -7.56 -4.21 -8.48
C ALA A 65 -6.52 -3.62 -9.44
N ALA A 66 -6.08 -2.41 -9.15
CA ALA A 66 -4.83 -1.90 -9.69
C ALA A 66 -3.69 -2.32 -8.75
N GLU A 67 -2.66 -2.94 -9.29
CA GLU A 67 -1.53 -3.46 -8.51
C GLU A 67 -0.21 -3.03 -9.14
N VAL A 68 0.67 -2.45 -8.33
CA VAL A 68 2.08 -2.24 -8.63
C VAL A 68 2.89 -3.30 -7.91
N THR A 69 3.81 -3.95 -8.61
CA THR A 69 4.70 -4.99 -8.06
C THR A 69 6.13 -4.50 -8.13
N LEU A 70 6.84 -4.45 -7.01
CA LEU A 70 8.22 -3.99 -6.93
C LEU A 70 9.11 -5.02 -6.24
N PRO A 71 10.28 -5.37 -6.82
CA PRO A 71 11.27 -6.16 -6.11
C PRO A 71 11.84 -5.36 -4.94
N TYR A 72 12.16 -6.02 -3.82
CA TYR A 72 12.83 -5.38 -2.68
C TYR A 72 14.26 -5.86 -2.43
N SER A 73 14.73 -6.83 -3.21
CA SER A 73 16.12 -7.29 -3.12
C SER A 73 17.09 -6.13 -3.36
N GLY A 74 18.00 -5.88 -2.40
CA GLY A 74 18.97 -4.79 -2.47
C GLY A 74 18.40 -3.38 -2.24
N ALA A 75 17.12 -3.25 -1.88
CA ALA A 75 16.48 -1.95 -1.63
C ALA A 75 16.53 -1.48 -0.17
N ALA A 76 17.07 -2.30 0.73
CA ALA A 76 17.26 -1.95 2.14
C ALA A 76 18.38 -0.92 2.31
N ASP A 77 18.25 -0.07 3.32
CA ASP A 77 19.32 0.84 3.74
C ASP A 77 20.47 0.09 4.43
N GLY A 78 21.52 0.83 4.84
CA GLY A 78 22.68 0.25 5.53
C GLY A 78 22.37 -0.42 6.88
N ASN A 79 21.16 -0.23 7.41
CA ASN A 79 20.67 -0.87 8.64
C ASN A 79 19.66 -1.99 8.36
N GLY A 80 19.44 -2.35 7.10
CA GLY A 80 18.51 -3.41 6.69
C GLY A 80 17.04 -2.97 6.62
N TRP A 81 16.73 -1.68 6.75
CA TRP A 81 15.36 -1.18 6.69
C TRP A 81 14.97 -0.80 5.26
N TYR A 82 13.78 -1.21 4.85
CA TYR A 82 13.16 -0.80 3.59
C TYR A 82 12.26 0.40 3.81
N SER A 83 12.46 1.47 3.05
CA SER A 83 11.51 2.60 2.98
C SER A 83 10.39 2.25 2.00
N ILE A 84 9.15 2.22 2.46
CA ILE A 84 7.99 1.80 1.66
C ILE A 84 7.01 2.97 1.55
N ILE A 85 6.65 3.33 0.31
CA ILE A 85 5.71 4.42 0.03
C ILE A 85 4.66 3.95 -0.97
N LEU A 86 3.38 4.18 -0.66
CA LEU A 86 2.25 4.08 -1.58
C LEU A 86 1.70 5.47 -1.81
N ILE A 87 1.55 5.90 -3.06
CA ILE A 87 0.93 7.18 -3.44
C ILE A 87 -0.25 6.91 -4.36
N TYR A 88 -1.40 7.49 -4.03
CA TYR A 88 -2.55 7.57 -4.90
C TYR A 88 -2.93 9.04 -5.08
N LYS A 89 -2.91 9.54 -6.31
CA LYS A 89 -3.17 10.97 -6.59
C LYS A 89 -4.03 11.15 -7.82
N LYS A 90 -4.90 12.16 -7.80
CA LYS A 90 -5.65 12.64 -8.95
C LYS A 90 -4.73 13.55 -9.78
N VAL A 91 -4.52 13.19 -11.04
CA VAL A 91 -3.64 13.91 -11.98
C VAL A 91 -4.41 14.72 -13.02
N ASP A 92 -5.69 14.40 -13.22
CA ASP A 92 -6.61 15.12 -14.11
C ASP A 92 -8.06 14.95 -13.60
N SER A 93 -9.03 15.62 -14.24
CA SER A 93 -10.46 15.69 -13.90
C SER A 93 -11.07 14.34 -13.51
N ASN A 94 -10.68 13.24 -14.16
CA ASN A 94 -11.11 11.87 -13.82
C ASN A 94 -9.99 10.84 -14.02
N VAL A 95 -8.73 11.24 -13.80
CA VAL A 95 -7.59 10.33 -13.93
C VAL A 95 -6.82 10.34 -12.62
N PHE A 96 -6.54 9.13 -12.13
CA PHE A 96 -5.72 8.89 -10.96
C PHE A 96 -4.45 8.14 -11.35
N GLU A 97 -3.43 8.29 -10.51
CA GLU A 97 -2.17 7.58 -10.59
C GLU A 97 -1.96 6.81 -9.29
N LEU A 98 -1.54 5.55 -9.39
CA LEU A 98 -1.06 4.74 -8.29
C LEU A 98 0.44 4.51 -8.47
N THR A 99 1.22 4.87 -7.45
CA THR A 99 2.67 4.68 -7.43
C THR A 99 3.07 3.91 -6.18
N GLY A 100 3.89 2.88 -6.36
CA GLY A 100 4.59 2.21 -5.28
C GLY A 100 6.08 2.61 -5.29
N GLN A 101 6.69 2.62 -4.12
CA GLN A 101 8.13 2.82 -3.98
C GLN A 101 8.69 1.94 -2.85
N VAL A 102 9.86 1.34 -3.12
CA VAL A 102 10.64 0.52 -2.19
C VAL A 102 12.10 0.98 -2.26
N GLY A 103 12.57 1.64 -1.19
CA GLY A 103 13.87 2.31 -1.21
C GLY A 103 13.91 3.38 -2.32
N ASN A 104 14.81 3.21 -3.28
CA ASN A 104 14.93 4.08 -4.46
C ASN A 104 14.21 3.53 -5.71
N ILE A 105 13.56 2.37 -5.61
CA ILE A 105 12.86 1.74 -6.72
C ILE A 105 11.41 2.24 -6.72
N THR A 106 10.99 2.88 -7.80
CA THR A 106 9.64 3.46 -7.94
C THR A 106 8.97 2.93 -9.20
N GLN A 107 7.69 2.59 -9.10
CA GLN A 107 6.89 2.22 -10.25
C GLN A 107 5.48 2.79 -10.14
N THR A 108 4.99 3.29 -11.26
CA THR A 108 3.61 3.73 -11.43
C THR A 108 2.82 2.67 -12.18
N TYR A 109 1.58 2.45 -11.78
CA TYR A 109 0.65 1.57 -12.45
C TYR A 109 0.39 2.04 -13.89
N GLY A 110 0.58 1.17 -14.88
CA GLY A 110 0.48 1.52 -16.30
C GLY A 110 -0.95 1.51 -16.88
N GLY A 111 -1.96 1.11 -16.10
CA GLY A 111 -3.36 1.10 -16.54
C GLY A 111 -4.11 2.40 -16.23
N SER A 112 -5.36 2.50 -16.68
CA SER A 112 -6.18 3.69 -16.45
C SER A 112 -6.97 3.57 -15.14
N LEU A 113 -6.77 4.53 -14.23
CA LEU A 113 -7.53 4.65 -12.99
C LEU A 113 -8.46 5.84 -13.08
N ARG A 114 -9.79 5.61 -13.03
CA ARG A 114 -10.78 6.67 -13.29
C ARG A 114 -11.80 6.95 -12.20
N ALA A 115 -11.77 6.20 -11.11
CA ALA A 115 -12.69 6.35 -9.99
C ALA A 115 -11.92 6.53 -8.68
N TYR A 116 -12.57 7.07 -7.64
CA TYR A 116 -11.95 7.14 -6.31
C TYR A 116 -11.70 5.75 -5.76
N ILE A 117 -10.71 5.60 -4.88
CA ILE A 117 -10.50 4.35 -4.12
C ILE A 117 -11.78 3.97 -3.37
N ALA A 118 -12.12 2.68 -3.37
CA ALA A 118 -13.34 2.20 -2.73
C ALA A 118 -13.29 2.46 -1.22
N THR A 119 -14.43 2.75 -0.60
CA THR A 119 -14.53 2.82 0.85
C THR A 119 -14.86 1.45 1.43
N ARG A 120 -14.32 1.16 2.62
CA ARG A 120 -14.64 -0.06 3.40
C ARG A 120 -14.91 0.35 4.83
N ASN A 121 -15.84 -0.33 5.48
CA ASN A 121 -16.14 -0.07 6.88
C ASN A 121 -15.19 -0.86 7.79
N CYS A 122 -13.89 -0.70 7.56
CA CYS A 122 -12.85 -1.58 8.08
C CYS A 122 -11.64 -0.74 8.48
N ALA A 123 -11.07 -1.02 9.66
CA ALA A 123 -9.87 -0.33 10.11
C ALA A 123 -8.67 -0.61 9.19
N LEU A 124 -7.71 0.32 9.17
CA LEU A 124 -6.37 0.01 8.69
C LEU A 124 -5.66 -0.88 9.71
N HIS A 125 -5.14 -2.00 9.25
CA HIS A 125 -4.35 -2.95 10.00
C HIS A 125 -2.88 -2.84 9.57
N LEU A 126 -1.97 -2.94 10.53
CA LEU A 126 -0.55 -3.16 10.30
C LEU A 126 -0.20 -4.60 10.68
N GLY A 127 0.51 -5.31 9.81
CA GLY A 127 0.95 -6.69 10.03
C GLY A 127 -0.14 -7.75 9.93
N TYR A 128 -1.37 -7.37 9.55
CA TYR A 128 -2.52 -8.27 9.44
C TYR A 128 -3.42 -7.91 8.26
N GLY A 129 -4.09 -8.93 7.69
CA GLY A 129 -5.12 -8.78 6.68
C GLY A 129 -5.85 -10.08 6.40
N PHE A 130 -7.17 -9.99 6.20
CA PHE A 130 -7.99 -11.14 5.79
C PHE A 130 -7.46 -11.73 4.47
N ASN A 131 -7.32 -13.07 4.39
CA ASN A 131 -6.68 -13.84 3.29
C ASN A 131 -5.14 -13.72 3.14
N TYR A 132 -4.47 -13.00 4.04
CA TYR A 132 -3.02 -12.88 4.05
C TYR A 132 -2.43 -13.58 5.28
N THR A 133 -1.18 -13.99 5.18
CA THR A 133 -0.43 -14.40 6.38
C THR A 133 -0.05 -13.15 7.17
N SER A 134 0.02 -13.26 8.50
CA SER A 134 0.52 -12.19 9.35
C SER A 134 1.98 -11.86 9.01
N LEU A 135 2.35 -10.60 9.14
CA LEU A 135 3.73 -10.18 8.94
C LEU A 135 4.66 -10.80 9.98
N VAL A 136 5.76 -11.39 9.51
CA VAL A 136 6.90 -11.77 10.35
C VAL A 136 8.02 -10.76 10.12
N GLY A 137 8.04 -9.72 10.94
CA GLY A 137 8.98 -8.61 10.83
C GLY A 137 8.57 -7.42 11.69
N TYR A 138 9.18 -6.26 11.41
CA TYR A 138 8.94 -5.04 12.16
C TYR A 138 8.56 -3.91 11.21
N THR A 139 7.61 -3.09 11.62
CA THR A 139 7.24 -1.85 10.95
C THR A 139 7.56 -0.66 11.85
N ASP A 140 8.04 0.43 11.28
CA ASP A 140 8.32 1.66 12.02
C ASP A 140 7.88 2.90 11.22
N ASN A 141 7.67 4.01 11.91
CA ASN A 141 7.32 5.32 11.34
C ASN A 141 6.14 5.26 10.35
N PHE A 142 5.07 4.55 10.73
CA PHE A 142 3.85 4.48 9.92
C PHE A 142 3.14 5.81 9.91
N GLN A 143 2.88 6.33 8.71
CA GLN A 143 2.24 7.62 8.50
C GLN A 143 1.25 7.54 7.34
N VAL A 144 0.19 8.32 7.46
CA VAL A 144 -0.84 8.46 6.45
C VAL A 144 -1.06 9.95 6.18
N TRP A 145 -0.95 10.34 4.91
CA TRP A 145 -1.08 11.72 4.46
C TRP A 145 -2.23 11.85 3.47
N ARG A 146 -3.00 12.94 3.59
CA ARG A 146 -4.07 13.33 2.64
C ARG A 146 -3.65 14.44 1.69
N CYS A 147 -2.41 14.88 1.79
CA CYS A 147 -1.73 15.86 0.94
C CYS A 147 -0.31 15.35 0.66
N ASN A 148 0.36 15.92 -0.33
CA ASN A 148 1.76 15.60 -0.59
C ASN A 148 2.64 16.11 0.56
N PRO A 149 3.23 15.23 1.40
CA PRO A 149 4.06 15.68 2.52
C PRO A 149 5.39 16.29 2.06
N ASN A 150 5.77 16.07 0.80
CA ASN A 150 6.99 16.60 0.19
C ASN A 150 6.73 17.87 -0.64
N ASN A 151 5.56 18.51 -0.52
CA ASN A 151 5.38 19.85 -1.03
C ASN A 151 6.24 20.81 -0.19
N ASN A 152 7.50 20.96 -0.57
CA ASN A 152 8.17 22.24 -0.37
C ASN A 152 7.30 23.27 -1.09
N LEU A 153 6.82 24.26 -0.35
CA LEU A 153 6.04 25.38 -0.86
C LEU A 153 6.75 25.94 -2.12
N GLU A 154 6.16 25.71 -3.29
CA GLU A 154 6.31 26.62 -4.43
C GLU A 154 5.30 27.77 -4.26
#